data_AF-A0A3P8QX64-F1
#
_entry.id   AF-A0A3P8QX64-F1
#
_cell.length_a   1.000
_cell.length_b   1.000
_cell.length_c   1.000
_cell.angle_alpha   90.00
_cell.angle_beta   90.00
_cell.angle_gamma   90.00
#
_symmetry.space_group_name_H-M   'P 1'
#
loop_
_entity.id
_entity.type
_entity.pdbx_description
1 polymer ?
#
loop_
_entity_poly.entity_id
_entity_poly.type
_entity_poly.pdbx_seq_one_letter_code
_entity_poly.pdbx_strand_id
1 'polypeptide(L)' 'MQVSTKGASKARRDHINHEIKNMRALLPITLEDQERLSYLHSMAIICTYIRKSVRGKFSYLITLLSAT' A
#
# COMPACT_ATOMS: atom_id res chain seq x y z
N MET A 1 21.28 8.60 31.76
CA MET A 1 20.83 7.48 30.91
C MET A 1 19.99 8.05 29.76
N GLN A 2 20.59 8.32 28.59
CA GLN A 2 19.82 8.64 27.37
C GLN A 2 19.53 7.32 26.65
N VAL A 3 18.29 6.84 26.71
CA VAL A 3 17.85 5.72 25.87
C VAL A 3 17.92 6.18 24.42
N SER A 4 18.72 5.50 23.59
CA SER A 4 18.91 5.87 22.18
C SER A 4 17.62 5.67 21.38
N THR A 5 16.82 6.73 21.25
CA THR A 5 15.58 6.74 20.44
C THR A 5 15.84 6.59 18.93
N LYS A 6 17.11 6.75 18.51
CA LYS A 6 17.55 6.62 17.11
C LYS A 6 17.41 5.19 16.58
N GLY A 7 17.75 4.18 17.40
CA GLY A 7 17.62 2.77 17.01
C GLY A 7 16.16 2.35 16.80
N ALA A 8 15.28 2.73 17.74
CA ALA A 8 13.84 2.48 17.64
C ALA A 8 13.21 3.19 16.43
N SER A 9 13.62 4.42 16.14
CA SER A 9 13.14 5.17 14.97
C SER A 9 13.60 4.53 13.65
N LYS A 10 14.83 4.00 13.58
CA LYS A 10 15.32 3.25 12.41
C LYS A 10 14.53 1.97 12.19
N ALA A 11 14.36 1.16 13.24
CA ALA A 11 13.60 -0.09 13.17
C ALA A 11 12.16 0.14 12.68
N ARG A 12 11.49 1.18 13.18
CA ARG A 12 10.16 1.57 12.69
C ARG A 12 10.14 1.96 11.22
N ARG A 13 11.09 2.79 10.76
CA ARG A 13 11.18 3.18 9.35
C ARG A 13 11.43 1.98 8.45
N ASP A 14 12.29 1.05 8.88
CA ASP A 14 12.60 -0.16 8.12
C ASP A 14 11.38 -1.07 8.01
N HIS A 15 10.63 -1.23 9.10
CA HIS A 15 9.37 -1.99 9.10
C HIS A 15 8.35 -1.36 8.13
N ILE A 16 8.13 -0.04 8.18
CA ILE A 16 7.23 0.66 7.25
C ILE A 16 7.69 0.45 5.80
N ASN A 17 8.99 0.61 5.52
CA ASN A 17 9.53 0.43 4.17
C ASN A 17 9.37 -1.01 3.66
N HIS A 18 9.45 -2.00 4.55
CA HIS A 18 9.21 -3.40 4.22
C HIS A 18 7.74 -3.63 3.82
N GLU A 19 6.79 -3.15 4.63
CA GLU A 19 5.37 -3.27 4.34
C GLU A 19 4.97 -2.57 3.03
N ILE A 20 5.60 -1.44 2.71
CA ILE A 20 5.36 -0.74 1.45
C ILE A 20 5.83 -1.56 0.25
N LYS A 21 6.95 -2.28 0.37
CA LYS A 21 7.41 -3.22 -0.67
C LYS A 21 6.44 -4.38 -0.83
N ASN A 22 5.93 -4.92 0.28
CA ASN A 22 4.94 -6.00 0.25
C ASN A 22 3.65 -5.54 -0.44
N MET A 23 3.13 -4.36 -0.09
CA MET A 23 1.93 -3.79 -0.73
C MET A 23 2.14 -3.50 -2.23
N ARG A 24 3.34 -3.07 -2.63
CA ARG A 24 3.67 -2.83 -4.04
C ARG A 24 3.56 -4.09 -4.89
N ALA A 25 4.01 -5.23 -4.36
CA ALA A 25 3.96 -6.52 -5.06
C ALA A 25 2.52 -6.99 -5.34
N LEU A 26 1.52 -6.42 -4.66
CA LEU A 26 0.09 -6.73 -4.85
C LEU A 26 -0.57 -5.87 -5.94
N LEU A 27 0.12 -4.87 -6.48
CA LEU A 27 -0.43 -4.00 -7.50
C LEU A 27 -0.50 -4.73 -8.85
N PRO A 28 -1.56 -4.51 -9.66
CA PRO A 28 -1.70 -5.10 -10.99
C PRO A 28 -0.85 -4.33 -12.02
N ILE A 29 0.47 -4.31 -11.82
CA ILE A 29 1.47 -3.70 -12.71
C ILE A 29 2.66 -4.64 -12.88
N THR A 30 3.38 -4.53 -13.99
CA THR A 30 4.50 -5.43 -14.32
C THR A 30 5.64 -5.31 -13.30
N LEU A 31 6.46 -6.35 -13.16
CA LEU A 31 7.61 -6.32 -12.25
C LEU A 31 8.63 -5.23 -12.65
N GLU A 32 8.84 -5.01 -13.95
CA GLU A 32 9.70 -3.94 -14.46
C GLU A 32 9.20 -2.56 -14.01
N ASP A 33 7.90 -2.30 -14.17
CA ASP A 33 7.30 -1.04 -13.73
C ASP A 33 7.35 -0.88 -12.22
N GLN A 34 7.20 -2.00 -11.48
CA GLN A 34 7.42 -2.00 -10.05
C GLN A 34 8.83 -1.54 -9.75
N GLU A 35 9.89 -2.15 -10.26
CA GLU A 35 11.27 -1.77 -9.94
C GLU A 35 11.60 -0.29 -10.17
N ARG A 36 11.00 0.32 -11.21
CA ARG A 36 11.22 1.73 -11.59
C ARG A 36 10.50 2.75 -10.70
N LEU A 37 9.50 2.34 -9.94
CA LEU A 37 8.71 3.25 -9.11
C LEU A 37 9.56 3.79 -7.94
N SER A 38 9.43 5.08 -7.64
CA SER A 38 10.00 5.65 -6.41
C SER A 38 9.11 5.33 -5.20
N TYR A 39 9.61 5.60 -3.99
CA TYR A 39 8.84 5.44 -2.75
C TYR A 39 7.54 6.26 -2.77
N LEU A 40 7.61 7.53 -3.18
CA LEU A 40 6.46 8.42 -3.22
C LEU A 40 5.42 7.98 -4.26
N HIS A 41 5.88 7.56 -5.45
CA HIS A 41 4.97 7.02 -6.47
C HIS A 41 4.30 5.72 -6.00
N SER A 42 5.06 4.83 -5.36
CA SER A 42 4.52 3.60 -4.77
C SER A 42 3.41 3.92 -3.77
N MET A 43 3.63 4.92 -2.90
CA MET A 43 2.62 5.36 -1.94
C MET A 43 1.35 5.93 -2.60
N ALA A 44 1.50 6.80 -3.59
CA ALA A 44 0.37 7.38 -4.31
C ALA A 44 -0.46 6.31 -5.03
N ILE A 45 0.20 5.35 -5.67
CA ILE A 45 -0.47 4.27 -6.41
C ILE A 45 -1.15 3.30 -5.45
N ILE A 46 -0.49 2.87 -4.36
CA ILE A 46 -1.10 2.03 -3.33
C ILE A 46 -2.36 2.69 -2.76
N CYS A 47 -2.29 3.97 -2.36
CA CYS A 47 -3.44 4.71 -1.86
C CYS A 47 -4.58 4.79 -2.88
N THR A 48 -4.25 5.05 -4.16
CA THR A 48 -5.25 5.13 -5.24
C THR A 48 -5.89 3.77 -5.52
N TYR A 49 -5.08 2.71 -5.54
CA TYR A 49 -5.53 1.34 -5.76
C TYR A 49 -6.47 0.88 -4.65
N ILE A 50 -6.13 1.13 -3.38
CA ILE A 50 -7.01 0.83 -2.23
C ILE A 50 -8.31 1.62 -2.36
N ARG A 51 -8.25 2.93 -2.61
CA ARG A 51 -9.44 3.79 -2.75
C ARG A 51 -10.36 3.29 -3.87
N LYS A 52 -9.80 2.93 -5.02
CA LYS A 52 -10.57 2.39 -6.15
C LYS A 52 -11.15 1.01 -5.85
N SER A 53 -10.36 0.13 -5.20
CA SER A 53 -10.79 -1.22 -4.82
C SER A 53 -11.92 -1.22 -3.80
N VAL A 54 -11.88 -0.33 -2.80
CA VAL A 54 -12.94 -0.18 -1.80
C VAL A 54 -14.22 0.37 -2.45
N ARG A 55 -14.12 1.39 -3.32
CA ARG A 55 -15.27 1.93 -4.06
C ARG A 55 -15.87 0.90 -5.02
N GLY A 56 -15.02 0.14 -5.72
CA GLY A 56 -15.44 -0.95 -6.59
C GLY A 56 -16.20 -2.02 -5.82
N LYS A 57 -15.62 -2.52 -4.71
CA LYS A 57 -16.26 -3.54 -3.86
C LYS A 57 -17.57 -3.07 -3.25
N PHE A 58 -17.68 -1.82 -2.83
CA PHE A 58 -18.94 -1.26 -2.32
C PHE A 58 -20.01 -1.17 -3.42
N SER A 59 -19.63 -0.78 -4.64
CA SER A 59 -20.54 -0.78 -5.78
C SER A 59 -20.99 -2.18 -6.16
N TYR A 60 -20.08 -3.17 -6.24
CA TYR A 60 -20.43 -4.56 -6.51
C TYR A 60 -21.33 -5.13 -5.41
N LEU A 61 -21.05 -4.83 -4.14
CA LEU A 61 -21.88 -5.26 -3.01
C LEU A 61 -23.29 -4.65 -3.06
N ILE A 62 -23.43 -3.36 -3.38
CA ILE A 62 -24.74 -2.73 -3.58
C ILE A 62 -25.49 -3.40 -4.75
N THR A 63 -24.83 -3.61 -5.89
CA THR A 63 -25.46 -4.27 -7.05
C THR A 63 -25.91 -5.69 -6.70
N LEU A 64 -25.12 -6.45 -5.94
CA LEU A 64 -25.48 -7.79 -5.47
C LEU A 64 -26.65 -7.78 -4.48
N LEU A 65 -26.67 -6.84 -3.53
CA LEU A 65 -27.80 -6.68 -2.59
C LEU A 65 -29.08 -6.19 -3.26
N SER A 66 -28.99 -5.48 -4.39
CA SER A 66 -30.15 -4.99 -5.15
C SER A 66 -30.71 -6.03 -6.13
N ALA A 67 -29.96 -7.11 -6.37
CA ALA A 67 -30.30 -8.18 -7.32
C ALA A 67 -30.83 -9.46 -6.64
N THR A 68 -31.07 -9.42 -5.32
CA THR A 68 -31.74 -10.46 -4.53
C THR A 68 -33.05 -9.91 -3.99
#